data_AF-A0AAE3ZZZ6-F1
#
_entry.id   AF-A0AAE3ZZZ6-F1
#
_cell.length_a   1.000
_cell.length_b   1.000
_cell.length_c   1.000
_cell.angle_alpha   90.00
_cell.angle_beta   90.00
_cell.angle_gamma   90.00
#
_symmetry.space_group_name_H-M   'P 1'
#
loop_
_entity.id
_entity.type
_entity.pdbx_description
1 polymer ?
#
loop_
_entity_poly.entity_id
_entity_poly.type
_entity_poly.pdbx_seq_one_letter_code
_entity_poly.pdbx_strand_id
1 'polypeptide(L)'
;MTLAVYEAIEKHPWVADQLTRPPWRSATLQILERLGRPVAALGIAAPAQFTAASALLLLHIVGAGRQEAINSHSPETHAGRQDNLDRVAAEWGQLDAAEYAFTRTMAAQLRDHDDRTEFLAGIDLILGGVEYLGHSTAGTTPQPRAGTRVQ
;
A
#
# COMPACT_ATOMS: atom_id res chain seq x y z
N MET A 1 4.30 -12.52 -5.38
CA MET A 1 5.05 -11.57 -6.26
C MET A 1 5.26 -10.23 -5.58
N THR A 2 4.20 -9.57 -5.09
CA THR A 2 4.28 -8.26 -4.42
C THR A 2 5.29 -8.24 -3.27
N LEU A 3 5.23 -9.24 -2.38
CA LEU A 3 6.21 -9.44 -1.30
C LEU A 3 7.65 -9.56 -1.80
N ALA A 4 7.87 -10.32 -2.89
CA ALA A 4 9.22 -10.48 -3.45
C ALA A 4 9.78 -9.17 -4.03
N VAL A 5 8.93 -8.28 -4.56
CA VAL A 5 9.36 -6.96 -5.03
C VAL A 5 9.66 -6.05 -3.84
N TYR A 6 8.84 -6.08 -2.80
CA TYR A 6 9.09 -5.37 -1.54
C TYR A 6 10.43 -5.79 -0.91
N GLU A 7 10.67 -7.09 -0.75
CA GLU A 7 11.94 -7.61 -0.20
C GLU A 7 13.15 -7.32 -1.10
N ALA A 8 12.95 -7.23 -2.42
CA ALA A 8 14.00 -6.82 -3.34
C ALA A 8 14.37 -5.34 -3.17
N ILE A 9 13.38 -4.48 -2.90
CA ILE A 9 13.62 -3.06 -2.62
C ILE A 9 14.31 -2.89 -1.26
N GLU A 10 13.84 -3.60 -0.24
CA GLU A 10 14.48 -3.64 1.09
C GLU A 10 15.98 -3.96 0.95
N LYS A 11 16.32 -5.07 0.28
CA LYS A 11 17.72 -5.52 0.10
C LYS A 11 18.53 -4.63 -0.84
N HIS A 12 17.87 -4.00 -1.80
CA HIS A 12 18.51 -3.22 -2.85
C HIS A 12 17.73 -1.91 -3.07
N PRO A 13 17.97 -0.87 -2.24
CA PRO A 13 17.16 0.36 -2.24
C PRO A 13 17.07 1.05 -3.60
N TRP A 14 18.12 0.92 -4.44
CA TRP A 14 18.15 1.45 -5.81
C TRP A 14 17.09 0.85 -6.74
N VAL A 15 16.53 -0.32 -6.41
CA VAL A 15 15.45 -0.96 -7.19
C VAL A 15 14.21 -0.06 -7.22
N ALA A 16 13.87 0.56 -6.09
CA ALA A 16 12.72 1.48 -6.04
C ALA A 16 12.90 2.67 -6.98
N ASP A 17 14.12 3.22 -7.08
CA ASP A 17 14.44 4.30 -8.01
C ASP A 17 14.33 3.85 -9.47
N GLN A 18 14.76 2.64 -9.78
CA GLN A 18 14.62 2.09 -11.12
C GLN A 18 13.16 1.84 -11.50
N LEU A 19 12.32 1.40 -10.56
CA LEU A 19 10.91 1.14 -10.81
C LEU A 19 10.11 2.42 -11.07
N THR A 20 10.49 3.56 -10.48
CA THR A 20 9.75 4.82 -10.63
C THR A 20 10.34 5.78 -11.66
N ARG A 21 11.52 5.48 -12.22
CA ARG A 21 12.23 6.40 -13.14
C ARG A 21 11.76 6.22 -14.59
N PRO A 22 11.27 7.29 -15.25
CA PRO A 22 10.99 7.25 -16.69
C PRO A 22 12.29 7.26 -17.52
N PRO A 23 12.27 6.69 -18.75
CA PRO A 23 11.14 5.97 -19.35
C PRO A 23 10.93 4.60 -18.67
N TRP A 24 9.67 4.25 -18.45
CA TRP A 24 9.25 2.99 -17.83
C TRP A 24 9.81 1.80 -18.63
N ARG A 25 10.73 1.03 -18.03
CA ARG A 25 11.48 -0.05 -18.72
C ARG A 25 10.76 -1.39 -18.60
N SER A 26 11.27 -2.38 -19.32
CA SER A 26 10.70 -3.74 -19.41
C SER A 26 10.37 -4.35 -18.03
N ALA A 27 11.24 -4.21 -17.03
CA ALA A 27 10.98 -4.75 -15.69
C ALA A 27 9.76 -4.12 -15.02
N THR A 28 9.63 -2.78 -15.06
CA THR A 28 8.46 -2.09 -14.49
C THR A 28 7.18 -2.46 -15.22
N LEU A 29 7.23 -2.56 -16.55
CA LEU A 29 6.08 -2.98 -17.36
C LEU A 29 5.68 -4.43 -17.08
N GLN A 30 6.64 -5.34 -16.89
CA GLN A 30 6.36 -6.73 -16.53
C GLN A 30 5.72 -6.86 -15.14
N ILE A 31 6.19 -6.06 -14.17
CA ILE A 31 5.59 -6.02 -12.83
C ILE A 31 4.17 -5.46 -12.89
N LEU A 32 3.97 -4.36 -13.63
CA LEU A 32 2.66 -3.75 -13.82
C LEU A 32 1.68 -4.73 -14.50
N GLU A 33 2.12 -5.44 -15.54
CA GLU A 33 1.30 -6.46 -16.22
C GLU A 33 0.91 -7.60 -15.27
N ARG A 34 1.86 -8.10 -14.46
CA ARG A 34 1.58 -9.17 -13.49
C ARG A 34 0.68 -8.71 -12.34
N LEU A 35 0.71 -7.43 -11.97
CA LEU A 35 -0.21 -6.82 -11.00
C LEU A 35 -1.59 -6.59 -11.62
N GLY A 36 -1.63 -6.08 -12.85
CA GLY A 36 -2.86 -5.66 -13.53
C GLY A 36 -3.78 -6.84 -13.87
N ARG A 37 -3.23 -8.01 -14.19
CA ARG A 37 -4.03 -9.21 -14.53
C ARG A 37 -4.98 -9.65 -13.40
N PRO A 38 -4.51 -9.87 -12.15
CA PRO A 38 -5.40 -10.13 -11.03
C PRO A 38 -6.41 -9.00 -10.78
N VAL A 39 -5.99 -7.74 -10.87
CA VAL A 39 -6.88 -6.57 -10.69
C VAL A 39 -8.00 -6.54 -11.73
N ALA A 40 -7.68 -6.82 -13.00
CA ALA A 40 -8.67 -6.89 -14.07
C ALA A 40 -9.65 -8.06 -13.87
N ALA A 41 -9.20 -9.17 -13.28
CA ALA A 41 -10.06 -10.31 -12.96
C ALA A 41 -11.10 -10.02 -11.87
N LEU A 42 -10.96 -8.92 -11.12
CA LEU A 42 -11.97 -8.45 -10.15
C LEU A 42 -13.23 -7.86 -10.83
N GLY A 43 -13.23 -7.71 -12.16
CA GLY A 43 -14.41 -7.27 -12.91
C GLY A 43 -14.78 -5.79 -12.75
N ILE A 44 -13.88 -4.98 -12.18
CA ILE A 44 -14.07 -3.54 -12.00
C ILE A 44 -13.86 -2.75 -13.31
N ALA A 45 -14.39 -1.53 -13.39
CA ALA A 45 -14.25 -0.67 -14.56
C ALA A 45 -12.78 -0.28 -14.85
N ALA A 46 -12.42 -0.11 -16.12
CA ALA A 46 -11.04 0.16 -16.55
C ALA A 46 -10.35 1.35 -15.83
N PRO A 47 -11.01 2.50 -15.55
CA PRO A 47 -10.40 3.56 -14.76
C PRO A 47 -10.03 3.11 -13.34
N ALA A 48 -10.88 2.29 -12.71
CA ALA A 48 -10.61 1.74 -11.38
C ALA A 48 -9.48 0.70 -11.41
N GLN A 49 -9.35 -0.07 -12.50
CA GLN A 49 -8.21 -0.98 -12.69
C GLN A 49 -6.89 -0.21 -12.72
N PHE A 50 -6.84 0.91 -13.45
CA PHE A 50 -5.65 1.76 -13.51
C PHE A 50 -5.31 2.34 -12.13
N THR A 51 -6.30 2.87 -11.41
CA THR A 51 -6.11 3.39 -10.05
C THR A 51 -5.60 2.32 -9.10
N ALA A 52 -6.21 1.13 -9.11
CA ALA A 52 -5.82 0.00 -8.26
C ALA A 52 -4.39 -0.47 -8.56
N ALA A 53 -4.05 -0.69 -9.84
CA ALA A 53 -2.71 -1.13 -10.22
C ALA A 53 -1.64 -0.09 -9.88
N SER A 54 -1.94 1.19 -10.07
CA SER A 54 -1.02 2.29 -9.71
C SER A 54 -0.84 2.43 -8.20
N ALA A 55 -1.93 2.31 -7.43
CA ALA A 55 -1.88 2.34 -5.97
C ALA A 55 -1.06 1.18 -5.40
N LEU A 56 -1.30 -0.04 -5.91
CA LEU A 56 -0.54 -1.22 -5.50
C LEU A 56 0.95 -1.07 -5.85
N LEU A 57 1.29 -0.72 -7.08
CA LEU A 57 2.69 -0.65 -7.52
C LEU A 57 3.45 0.53 -6.90
N LEU A 58 2.96 1.74 -7.13
CA LEU A 58 3.73 2.97 -6.89
C LEU A 58 3.60 3.44 -5.46
N LEU A 59 2.38 3.40 -4.91
CA LEU A 59 2.11 3.95 -3.59
C LEU A 59 2.44 2.92 -2.51
N HIS A 60 1.98 1.68 -2.67
CA HIS A 60 2.13 0.66 -1.64
C HIS A 60 3.44 -0.13 -1.75
N ILE A 61 3.67 -0.87 -2.84
CA ILE A 61 4.86 -1.73 -2.98
C ILE A 61 6.15 -0.91 -2.96
N VAL A 62 6.23 0.12 -3.81
CA VAL A 62 7.42 0.98 -3.85
C VAL A 62 7.52 1.87 -2.60
N GLY A 63 6.41 2.46 -2.15
CA GLY A 63 6.42 3.34 -0.97
C GLY A 63 6.82 2.61 0.30
N ALA A 64 6.15 1.49 0.63
CA ALA A 64 6.48 0.66 1.78
C ALA A 64 7.89 0.07 1.66
N GLY A 65 8.29 -0.41 0.48
CA GLY A 65 9.65 -0.93 0.27
C GLY A 65 10.73 0.13 0.48
N ARG A 66 10.52 1.38 0.03
CA ARG A 66 11.46 2.50 0.28
C ARG A 66 11.57 2.82 1.76
N GLN A 67 10.44 2.88 2.46
CA GLN A 67 10.44 3.16 3.89
C GLN A 67 11.16 2.06 4.66
N GLU A 68 10.91 0.79 4.31
CA GLU A 68 11.59 -0.34 4.92
C GLU A 68 13.09 -0.31 4.64
N ALA A 69 13.50 -0.02 3.40
CA ALA A 69 14.91 0.14 3.05
C ALA A 69 15.59 1.23 3.89
N ILE A 70 14.92 2.36 4.15
CA ILE A 70 15.44 3.42 5.02
C ILE A 70 15.56 2.92 6.46
N ASN A 71 14.52 2.28 6.98
CA ASN A 71 14.47 1.81 8.37
C ASN A 71 15.51 0.72 8.64
N SER A 72 15.58 -0.29 7.78
CA SER A 72 16.50 -1.44 7.89
C SER A 72 17.97 -1.05 7.79
N HIS A 73 18.31 0.00 7.04
CA HIS A 73 19.68 0.47 6.84
C HIS A 73 20.08 1.62 7.79
N SER A 74 19.20 2.00 8.73
CA SER A 74 19.50 3.05 9.69
C SER A 74 20.56 2.57 10.72
N PRO A 75 21.43 3.47 11.22
CA PRO A 75 22.41 3.12 12.26
C PRO A 75 21.77 2.49 13.51
N GLU A 76 20.60 2.96 13.90
CA GLU A 76 19.85 2.49 15.06
C GLU A 76 19.37 1.05 14.85
N THR A 77 18.85 0.73 13.66
CA THR A 77 18.40 -0.63 13.33
C THR A 77 19.58 -1.60 13.18
N HIS A 78 20.72 -1.15 12.66
CA HIS A 78 21.96 -1.94 12.65
C HIS A 78 22.48 -2.25 14.06
N ALA A 79 22.26 -1.34 15.03
CA ALA A 79 22.61 -1.58 16.42
C ALA A 79 21.63 -2.56 17.10
N GLY A 80 20.37 -2.58 16.66
CA GLY A 80 19.37 -3.59 17.03
C GLY A 80 17.96 -3.13 16.70
N ARG A 81 17.29 -3.79 15.73
CA ARG A 81 15.91 -3.44 15.32
C ARG A 81 14.95 -3.40 16.51
N GLN A 82 14.94 -4.45 17.34
CA GLN A 82 14.00 -4.52 18.46
C GLN A 82 14.28 -3.44 19.51
N ASP A 83 15.55 -3.22 19.86
CA ASP A 83 15.93 -2.17 20.81
C ASP A 83 15.53 -0.77 20.29
N ASN A 84 15.66 -0.55 18.97
CA ASN A 84 15.19 0.68 18.34
C ASN A 84 13.66 0.84 18.44
N LEU A 85 12.89 -0.21 18.14
CA LEU A 85 11.43 -0.17 18.26
C LEU A 85 10.97 0.01 19.71
N ASP A 86 11.62 -0.65 20.67
CA ASP A 86 11.34 -0.51 22.10
C ASP A 86 11.57 0.94 22.55
N ARG A 87 12.66 1.56 22.10
CA ARG A 87 12.98 2.98 22.36
C ARG A 87 11.92 3.90 21.76
N VAL A 88 11.59 3.75 20.48
CA VAL A 88 10.59 4.62 19.81
C VAL A 88 9.21 4.45 20.45
N ALA A 89 8.82 3.21 20.79
CA ALA A 89 7.57 2.94 21.51
C ALA A 89 7.54 3.60 22.90
N ALA A 90 8.66 3.59 23.62
CA ALA A 90 8.77 4.29 24.90
C ALA A 90 8.63 5.81 24.71
N GLU A 91 9.28 6.39 23.71
CA GLU A 91 9.16 7.81 23.34
C GLU A 91 7.71 8.18 23.03
N TRP A 92 7.03 7.38 22.20
CA TRP A 92 5.62 7.59 21.87
C TRP A 92 4.74 7.52 23.11
N GLY A 93 5.00 6.61 24.05
CA GLY A 93 4.25 6.50 25.30
C GLY A 93 4.34 7.74 26.20
N GLN A 94 5.42 8.52 26.09
CA GLN A 94 5.67 9.73 26.88
C GLN A 94 5.21 11.03 26.20
N LEU A 95 4.66 10.96 24.99
CA LEU A 95 4.07 12.13 24.33
C LEU A 95 2.91 12.72 25.15
N ASP A 96 2.66 14.02 24.96
CA ASP A 96 1.52 14.70 25.59
C ASP A 96 0.20 14.00 25.22
N ALA A 97 -0.58 13.62 26.22
CA ALA A 97 -1.81 12.86 26.02
C ALA A 97 -2.95 13.67 25.39
N ALA A 98 -2.98 14.99 25.62
CA ALA A 98 -3.97 15.88 25.05
C ALA A 98 -3.69 16.16 23.56
N GLU A 99 -2.43 16.14 23.17
CA GLU A 99 -2.01 16.40 21.78
C GLU A 99 -1.88 15.12 20.95
N TYR A 100 -1.36 14.03 21.52
CA TYR A 100 -0.99 12.80 20.79
C TYR A 100 -1.73 11.55 21.29
N ALA A 101 -3.00 11.67 21.63
CA ALA A 101 -3.81 10.57 22.16
C ALA A 101 -3.72 9.28 21.30
N PHE A 102 -3.86 9.40 19.98
CA PHE A 102 -3.79 8.26 19.05
C PHE A 102 -2.39 7.65 18.95
N THR A 103 -1.35 8.46 18.78
CA THR A 103 0.04 7.95 18.67
C THR A 103 0.44 7.15 19.91
N ARG A 104 -0.01 7.59 21.09
CA ARG A 104 0.21 6.85 22.34
C ARG A 104 -0.45 5.47 22.35
N THR A 105 -1.64 5.32 21.76
CA THR A 105 -2.28 3.99 21.67
C THR A 105 -1.55 3.05 20.72
N MET A 106 -0.85 3.60 19.72
CA MET A 106 -0.08 2.83 18.74
C MET A 106 1.29 2.37 19.27
N ALA A 107 1.79 2.93 20.37
CA ALA A 107 3.13 2.61 20.89
C ALA A 107 3.37 1.10 21.11
N ALA A 108 2.37 0.39 21.66
CA ALA A 108 2.48 -1.06 21.85
C ALA A 108 2.50 -1.82 20.51
N GLN A 109 1.63 -1.43 19.57
CA GLN A 109 1.57 -2.06 18.25
C GLN A 109 2.85 -1.81 17.46
N LEU A 110 3.41 -0.60 17.52
CA LEU A 110 4.70 -0.27 16.92
C LEU A 110 5.83 -1.14 17.48
N ARG A 111 5.80 -1.51 18.76
CA ARG A 111 6.85 -2.34 19.35
C ARG A 111 6.86 -3.76 18.77
N ASP A 112 5.67 -4.32 18.60
CA ASP A 112 5.48 -5.75 18.38
C ASP A 112 5.18 -6.11 16.92
N HIS A 113 5.04 -5.11 16.04
CA HIS A 113 4.72 -5.35 14.64
C HIS A 113 5.84 -6.05 13.87
N ASP A 114 5.41 -6.84 12.89
CA ASP A 114 6.23 -7.42 11.85
C ASP A 114 5.99 -6.67 10.53
N ASP A 115 7.07 -6.16 9.92
CA ASP A 115 6.99 -5.28 8.74
C ASP A 115 6.35 -5.99 7.54
N ARG A 116 6.62 -7.30 7.37
CA ARG A 116 6.02 -8.11 6.29
C ARG A 116 4.52 -8.28 6.49
N THR A 117 4.09 -8.49 7.72
CA THR A 117 2.68 -8.65 8.08
C THR A 117 1.92 -7.35 7.83
N GLU A 118 2.46 -6.20 8.27
CA GLU A 118 1.86 -4.88 7.99
C GLU A 118 1.82 -4.57 6.49
N PHE A 119 2.87 -4.92 5.74
CA PHE A 119 2.90 -4.77 4.29
C PHE A 119 1.77 -5.56 3.59
N LEU A 120 1.56 -6.82 3.98
CA LEU A 120 0.50 -7.66 3.42
C LEU A 120 -0.89 -7.15 3.84
N ALA A 121 -1.06 -6.74 5.09
CA ALA A 121 -2.32 -6.14 5.57
C ALA A 121 -2.70 -4.88 4.78
N GLY A 122 -1.71 -4.06 4.39
CA GLY A 122 -1.94 -2.91 3.52
C GLY A 122 -2.39 -3.29 2.10
N ILE A 123 -1.92 -4.41 1.54
CA ILE A 123 -2.42 -4.93 0.26
C ILE A 123 -3.89 -5.33 0.39
N ASP A 124 -4.23 -6.06 1.45
CA ASP A 124 -5.60 -6.50 1.71
C ASP A 124 -6.55 -5.31 1.89
N LEU A 125 -6.11 -4.25 2.57
CA LEU A 125 -6.86 -3.00 2.72
C LEU A 125 -7.13 -2.33 1.36
N ILE A 126 -6.12 -2.25 0.49
CA ILE A 126 -6.29 -1.68 -0.86
C ILE A 126 -7.26 -2.53 -1.69
N LEU A 127 -7.10 -3.85 -1.69
CA LEU A 127 -7.96 -4.76 -2.45
C LEU A 127 -9.41 -4.70 -1.96
N GLY A 128 -9.63 -4.70 -0.64
CA GLY A 128 -10.96 -4.55 -0.07
C GLY A 128 -11.64 -3.23 -0.46
N GLY A 129 -10.87 -2.13 -0.51
CA GLY A 129 -11.36 -0.85 -1.03
C GLY A 129 -11.73 -0.89 -2.52
N VAL A 130 -10.93 -1.56 -3.34
CA VAL A 130 -11.20 -1.74 -4.78
C VAL A 130 -12.48 -2.55 -5.01
N GLU A 131 -12.64 -3.65 -4.28
CA GLU A 131 -13.84 -4.48 -4.35
C GLU A 131 -15.07 -3.69 -3.93
N TYR A 132 -15.00 -2.95 -2.81
CA TYR A 132 -16.10 -2.11 -2.35
C TYR A 132 -16.57 -1.11 -3.41
N LEU A 133 -15.64 -0.46 -4.11
CA LEU A 133 -15.94 0.47 -5.21
C LEU A 133 -16.57 -0.24 -6.42
N GLY A 134 -16.12 -1.46 -6.72
CA GLY A 134 -16.70 -2.29 -7.77
C GLY A 134 -18.18 -2.63 -7.52
N HIS A 135 -18.51 -3.01 -6.28
CA HIS A 135 -19.89 -3.31 -5.88
C HIS A 135 -20.77 -2.06 -5.80
N SER A 136 -20.23 -0.93 -5.32
CA SER A 136 -20.97 0.33 -5.19
C SER A 136 -21.35 0.94 -6.54
N THR A 137 -20.50 0.79 -7.56
CA THR A 137 -20.78 1.28 -8.91
C THR A 137 -21.79 0.39 -9.66
N ALA A 138 -21.78 -0.91 -9.42
CA ALA A 138 -22.80 -1.84 -9.96
C ALA A 138 -24.21 -1.59 -9.37
N GLY A 139 -24.30 -1.12 -8.12
CA GLY A 139 -25.58 -0.81 -7.47
C GLY A 139 -26.29 0.44 -7.99
N THR A 140 -25.62 1.26 -8.81
CA THR A 140 -26.20 2.50 -9.36
C THR A 140 -26.52 2.32 -10.84
N THR A 141 -27.51 1.47 -11.17
CA THR A 141 -28.07 1.47 -12.52
C THR A 141 -29.06 2.64 -12.64
N PRO A 142 -28.85 3.65 -13.50
CA PRO A 142 -29.87 4.65 -13.77
C PRO A 142 -31.01 3.96 -14.52
N GLN A 143 -32.17 3.85 -13.88
CA GLN A 143 -33.36 3.35 -14.53
C GLN A 143 -33.72 4.31 -15.68
N PRO A 144 -33.82 3.85 -16.94
CA PRO A 144 -34.23 4.71 -18.02
C PRO A 144 -35.65 5.18 -17.74
N ARG A 145 -35.84 6.51 -17.62
CA ARG A 145 -37.17 7.10 -17.51
C ARG A 145 -37.95 6.68 -18.75
N ALA A 146 -38.95 5.84 -18.53
CA ALA A 146 -39.92 5.44 -19.54
C ALA A 146 -40.49 6.72 -20.17
N GLY A 147 -40.39 6.78 -21.51
CA GLY A 147 -40.80 7.94 -22.26
C GLY A 147 -42.28 8.26 -22.09
N THR A 148 -42.59 9.55 -22.06
CA THR A 148 -43.92 10.02 -22.40
C THR A 148 -43.89 10.42 -23.87
N ARG A 149 -44.39 9.55 -24.73
CA ARG A 149 -45.00 9.97 -26.00
C ARG A 149 -46.20 10.83 -25.61
N VAL A 150 -46.22 12.09 -26.04
CA VAL A 150 -47.48 12.80 -26.27
C VAL A 150 -47.43 13.31 -27.70
N GLN A 151 -48.51 13.01 -28.40
CA GLN A 151 -48.84 13.39 -29.76
C GLN A 151 -48.87 14.91 -29.93
#